data_AF-A0A3M1BIV0-F1
#
_entry.id   AF-A0A3M1BIV0-F1
#
_cell.length_a   1.000
_cell.length_b   1.000
_cell.length_c   1.000
_cell.angle_alpha   90.00
_cell.angle_beta   90.00
_cell.angle_gamma   90.00
#
_symmetry.space_group_name_H-M   'P 1'
#
loop_
_entity.id
_entity.type
_entity.pdbx_description
1 polymer ?
#
loop_
_entity_poly.entity_id
_entity_poly.type
_entity_poly.pdbx_seq_one_letter_code
_entity_poly.pdbx_strand_id
1 'polypeptide(L)'
;MERNPVKHDAAWIGRLLLVVCLLLFLFGGGEAVHAQSVSRFINYQGLIRDVDGFPLNDGPHDLTFKIYDAATGGTVLWSEVHP
;
A
#
# COMPACT_ATOMS: atom_id res chain seq x y z
N MET A 1 -28.30 -15.55 54.72
CA MET A 1 -28.22 -15.60 53.24
C MET A 1 -26.80 -15.99 52.89
N GLU A 2 -26.52 -17.30 52.89
CA GLU A 2 -25.18 -17.86 52.73
C GLU A 2 -24.95 -18.17 51.26
N ARG A 3 -23.96 -17.52 50.65
CA ARG A 3 -23.65 -17.65 49.22
C ARG A 3 -22.96 -19.00 49.01
N ASN A 4 -23.66 -19.96 48.41
CA ASN A 4 -23.13 -21.28 48.08
C ASN A 4 -21.92 -21.14 47.13
N PRO A 5 -20.70 -21.55 47.53
CA PRO A 5 -19.54 -21.46 46.66
C PRO A 5 -19.63 -22.54 45.57
N VAL A 6 -19.63 -22.12 44.30
CA VAL A 6 -19.49 -23.03 43.16
C VAL A 6 -18.13 -23.73 43.29
N LYS A 7 -18.14 -25.04 43.55
CA LYS A 7 -16.90 -25.85 43.55
C LYS A 7 -16.46 -26.03 42.10
N HIS A 8 -15.39 -25.36 41.72
CA HIS A 8 -14.77 -25.53 40.43
C HIS A 8 -13.82 -26.75 40.48
N ASP A 9 -14.16 -27.83 39.77
CA ASP A 9 -13.33 -29.02 39.63
C ASP A 9 -12.28 -28.84 38.52
N ALA A 10 -11.21 -29.64 38.49
CA ALA A 10 -10.12 -29.49 37.51
C ALA A 10 -10.60 -29.51 36.04
N ALA A 11 -11.77 -30.10 35.78
CA ALA A 11 -12.43 -30.11 34.47
C ALA A 11 -12.86 -28.70 34.00
N TRP A 12 -13.13 -27.76 34.92
CA TRP A 12 -13.49 -26.37 34.56
C TRP A 12 -12.33 -25.63 33.90
N ILE A 13 -11.08 -25.88 34.32
CA ILE A 13 -9.88 -25.28 33.75
C ILE A 13 -9.68 -25.82 32.34
N GLY A 14 -9.85 -27.14 32.15
CA GLY A 14 -9.74 -27.76 30.83
C GLY A 14 -10.74 -27.19 29.82
N ARG A 15 -12.00 -26.98 30.23
CA ARG A 15 -13.03 -26.36 29.36
C ARG A 15 -12.71 -24.90 29.06
N LEU A 16 -12.25 -24.14 30.04
CA LEU A 16 -11.84 -22.75 29.84
C LEU A 16 -10.67 -22.67 28.85
N LEU A 17 -9.64 -23.51 29.01
CA LEU A 17 -8.49 -23.56 28.10
C LEU A 17 -8.91 -23.94 26.68
N LEU A 18 -9.84 -24.88 26.52
CA LEU A 18 -10.33 -25.31 25.21
C LEU A 18 -11.10 -24.18 24.51
N VAL A 19 -11.93 -23.42 25.25
CA VAL A 19 -12.63 -22.24 24.72
C VAL A 19 -11.63 -21.15 24.34
N VAL A 20 -10.60 -20.90 25.15
CA VAL A 20 -9.54 -19.92 24.84
C VAL A 20 -8.77 -20.33 23.59
N CYS A 21 -8.37 -21.60 23.46
CA CYS A 21 -7.71 -22.12 22.26
C CYS A 21 -8.60 -21.99 21.01
N LEU A 22 -9.90 -22.25 21.14
CA LEU A 22 -10.85 -22.10 20.04
C LEU A 22 -11.01 -20.63 19.62
N LEU A 23 -11.07 -19.70 20.58
CA LEU A 23 -11.13 -18.27 20.30
C LEU A 23 -9.84 -17.77 19.63
N LEU A 24 -8.68 -18.22 20.09
CA LEU A 24 -7.40 -17.89 19.45
C LEU A 24 -7.31 -18.43 18.02
N PHE A 25 -7.87 -19.62 17.76
CA PHE A 25 -7.90 -20.19 16.41
C PHE A 25 -8.87 -19.45 15.48
N LEU A 26 -10.04 -19.03 15.99
CA LEU A 26 -11.05 -18.30 15.21
C LEU A 26 -10.65 -16.86 14.90
N PHE A 27 -9.89 -16.21 15.77
CA PHE A 27 -9.43 -14.83 15.59
C PHE A 27 -7.99 -14.72 15.06
N GLY A 28 -7.23 -15.82 15.01
CA GLY A 28 -5.84 -15.85 14.54
C GLY A 28 -5.66 -16.14 13.05
N GLY A 29 -6.75 -16.22 12.28
CA GLY A 29 -6.74 -16.63 10.88
C GLY A 29 -6.26 -15.54 9.92
N GLY A 30 -4.98 -15.61 9.55
CA GLY A 30 -4.42 -15.23 8.26
C GLY A 30 -4.85 -13.90 7.64
N GLU A 31 -4.01 -12.88 7.80
CA GLU A 31 -4.00 -11.72 6.89
C GLU A 31 -3.84 -12.25 5.44
N ALA A 32 -4.85 -12.02 4.60
CA ALA A 32 -4.70 -12.28 3.18
C ALA A 32 -3.64 -11.33 2.63
N VAL A 33 -2.46 -11.87 2.29
CA VAL A 33 -1.43 -11.11 1.59
C VAL A 33 -1.97 -10.82 0.19
N HIS A 34 -2.60 -9.67 0.04
CA HIS A 34 -3.00 -9.16 -1.27
C HIS A 34 -1.76 -8.70 -2.02
N ALA A 35 -1.59 -9.16 -3.25
CA ALA A 35 -0.56 -8.63 -4.13
C ALA A 35 -0.81 -7.12 -4.33
N GLN A 36 0.15 -6.29 -3.93
CA GLN A 36 0.04 -4.86 -4.15
C GLN A 36 0.20 -4.59 -5.65
N SER A 37 -0.73 -3.82 -6.23
CA SER A 37 -0.59 -3.36 -7.61
C SER A 37 0.65 -2.48 -7.71
N VAL A 38 1.59 -2.86 -8.58
CA VAL A 38 2.77 -2.04 -8.85
C VAL A 38 2.30 -0.74 -9.52
N SER A 39 2.64 0.40 -8.93
CA SER A 39 2.38 1.70 -9.56
C SER A 39 3.12 1.76 -10.89
N ARG A 40 2.38 1.98 -11.97
CA ARG A 40 2.94 2.22 -13.31
C ARG A 40 3.24 3.71 -13.55
N PHE A 41 3.07 4.54 -12.52
CA PHE A 41 3.34 5.97 -12.56
C PHE A 41 4.58 6.30 -11.74
N ILE A 42 5.39 7.22 -12.27
CA ILE A 42 6.55 7.81 -11.60
C ILE A 42 6.14 9.21 -11.17
N ASN A 43 6.31 9.52 -9.88
CA ASN A 43 6.13 10.89 -9.41
C ASN A 43 7.28 11.77 -9.93
N TYR A 44 6.96 12.93 -10.47
CA TYR A 44 7.93 13.90 -10.95
C TYR A 44 7.70 15.27 -10.28
N GLN A 45 8.79 15.91 -9.88
CA GLN A 45 8.82 17.28 -9.36
C GLN A 45 10.03 17.99 -9.95
N GLY A 46 9.86 19.24 -10.37
CA GLY A 46 10.95 19.99 -10.98
C GLY A 46 10.56 21.42 -11.33
N LEU A 47 11.58 22.20 -11.67
CA LEU A 47 11.46 23.56 -12.20
C LEU A 47 11.96 23.55 -13.65
N ILE A 48 11.11 24.00 -14.56
CA ILE A 48 11.51 24.17 -15.97
C ILE A 48 12.19 25.52 -16.10
N ARG A 49 13.35 25.53 -16.77
CA ARG A 49 14.14 26.72 -17.01
C ARG A 49 14.31 26.96 -18.50
N ASP A 50 14.45 28.22 -18.87
CA ASP A 50 14.80 28.63 -20.23
C ASP A 50 16.30 28.38 -20.52
N VAL A 51 16.72 28.79 -21.73
CA VAL A 51 18.10 28.71 -22.21
C VAL A 51 19.08 29.53 -21.37
N ASP A 52 18.62 30.62 -20.75
CA ASP A 52 19.43 31.50 -19.91
C ASP A 52 19.47 31.03 -18.43
N GLY A 53 18.72 29.98 -18.10
CA GLY A 53 18.67 29.35 -16.79
C GLY A 53 17.64 29.97 -15.84
N PHE A 54 16.82 30.90 -16.30
CA PHE A 54 15.72 31.47 -15.51
C PHE A 54 14.52 30.52 -15.51
N PRO A 55 13.67 30.54 -14.47
CA PRO A 55 12.38 29.86 -14.50
C PRO A 55 11.61 30.23 -15.76
N LEU A 56 11.01 29.23 -16.42
CA LEU A 56 10.10 29.50 -17.52
C LEU A 56 8.96 30.41 -17.02
N ASN A 57 8.52 31.36 -17.86
CA ASN A 57 7.47 32.31 -17.52
C ASN A 57 6.20 31.62 -16.99
N ASP A 58 5.54 32.29 -16.05
CA ASP A 58 4.26 31.83 -15.51
C ASP A 58 3.20 31.71 -16.61
N GLY A 59 2.37 30.68 -16.52
CA GLY A 59 1.30 30.39 -17.47
C GLY A 59 1.08 28.88 -17.64
N PRO A 60 0.01 28.49 -18.37
CA PRO A 60 -0.18 27.08 -18.76
C PRO A 60 0.90 26.65 -19.76
N HIS A 61 1.45 25.45 -19.57
CA HIS A 61 2.45 24.86 -20.44
C HIS A 61 2.13 23.39 -20.67
N ASP A 62 2.00 23.00 -21.94
CA ASP A 62 1.82 21.59 -22.29
C ASP A 62 3.14 20.82 -22.10
N LEU A 63 3.10 19.75 -21.31
CA LEU A 63 4.22 18.86 -21.09
C LEU A 63 3.95 17.50 -21.74
N THR A 64 4.93 17.01 -22.50
CA THR A 64 4.89 15.66 -23.06
C THR A 64 6.06 14.84 -22.53
N PHE A 65 5.77 13.75 -21.84
CA PHE A 65 6.76 12.79 -21.39
C PHE A 65 6.81 11.61 -22.36
N LYS A 66 8.03 11.12 -22.67
CA LYS A 66 8.25 9.96 -23.55
C LYS A 66 9.34 9.04 -23.01
N ILE A 67 9.14 7.74 -23.18
CA ILE A 67 10.14 6.71 -22.88
C ILE A 67 10.56 6.05 -24.20
N TYR A 68 11.88 5.94 -24.41
CA TYR A 68 12.49 5.32 -25.60
C TYR A 68 13.24 4.05 -25.22
N ASP A 69 13.39 3.13 -26.18
CA ASP A 69 14.15 1.88 -26.02
C ASP A 69 15.67 2.02 -26.22
N ALA A 70 16.13 3.14 -26.75
CA ALA A 70 17.54 3.42 -27.01
C ALA A 70 17.90 4.90 -26.77
N ALA A 71 19.17 5.16 -26.47
CA ALA A 71 19.69 6.51 -26.17
C ALA A 71 19.65 7.44 -27.40
N THR A 72 19.80 6.91 -28.61
CA THR A 72 19.71 7.65 -29.87
C THR A 72 18.99 6.80 -30.92
N GLY A 73 18.10 7.43 -31.69
CA GLY A 73 17.35 6.77 -32.77
C GLY A 73 16.34 5.68 -32.33
N GLY A 74 15.99 5.61 -31.05
CA GLY A 74 15.08 4.61 -30.51
C GLY A 74 13.60 4.83 -30.87
N THR A 75 12.78 3.82 -30.61
CA THR A 75 11.32 3.85 -30.76
C THR A 75 10.65 4.32 -29.46
N VAL A 76 9.58 5.10 -29.58
CA VAL A 76 8.76 5.51 -28.42
C VAL A 76 7.99 4.30 -27.91
N LEU A 77 8.27 3.88 -26.68
CA LEU A 77 7.55 2.82 -25.97
C LEU A 77 6.30 3.35 -25.26
N TRP A 78 6.35 4.62 -24.83
CA TRP A 78 5.27 5.24 -24.06
C TRP A 78 5.29 6.77 -24.20
N SER A 79 4.12 7.40 -24.11
CA SER A 79 3.94 8.85 -24.15
C SER A 79 2.75 9.29 -23.30
N GLU A 80 2.86 10.43 -22.62
CA GLU A 80 1.77 11.08 -21.88
C GLU A 80 1.82 12.59 -22.07
N VAL A 81 0.65 13.23 -22.12
CA VAL A 81 0.48 14.67 -22.30
C VAL A 81 -0.21 15.25 -21.06
N HIS A 82 0.33 16.33 -20.51
CA HIS A 82 -0.24 17.08 -19.40
C HIS A 82 -0.41 18.55 -19.81
N PRO A 83 -1.65 19.08 -19.83
CA PRO A 83 -1.92 20.49 -20.07
C PRO A 83 -1.70 21.38 -18.83
#